data_AF-A0A381XS88-F1
#
_entry.id   AF-A0A381XS88-F1
#
_cell.length_a   1.000
_cell.length_b   1.000
_cell.length_c   1.000
_cell.angle_alpha   90.00
_cell.angle_beta   90.00
_cell.angle_gamma   90.00
#
_symmetry.space_group_name_H-M   'P 1'
#
loop_
_entity.id
_entity.type
_entity.pdbx_description
1 polymer ?
#
loop_
_entity_poly.entity_id
_entity_poly.type
_entity_poly.pdbx_seq_one_letter_code
_entity_poly.pdbx_strand_id
1 'polypeptide(L)'
;MPTLSNVNTSDIRSAIELGCKTMSSVFNADDNDIPFFASEVLPNPQLSFSSVHGESHVPGRHLNALLTAEDVVGITIDEEAIQKHSNAAFFSYSGSAPLPLNRDDLTGPLINFNEHNIREGFHALFALVHYRGSDRAAEIAEASIAFLLELWKPKNGWDWDRLESEFGLRASKDHTFITGIARAIGPLAKYYTATQHGPALELAIILASKAMDEFFLSDGIYDPKKFGTHTHSTTCVMSSLAQLADITSDLSMLERVKAFYDNGLWEIRDEIGWVIESSDDNSPPDRGECNNTGDIVETALIMGRYGYPEYFQDAERITRGHLLPAQLRDNSFIPEPANPSSKNGLHDLANRHQGAFGFPAPYGHRPHGLERISFNMDIVGGAVASLCEVLRESAVTNQRGHMVNMMFERQSEFLHVMANSDNSGVMATPLKSGPLSIRIPAWVDQTKLRVNGTAKFQVINGYILIAEPKLGEPVQVSYPVSESELVLRHRTREIRARLRGDTVVSMDNFGAELTFFPPINH
;
A
#
# COMPACT_ATOMS: atom_id res chain seq x y z
N MET A 1 25.61 -11.00 -5.45
CA MET A 1 26.02 -9.67 -4.91
C MET A 1 25.42 -9.56 -3.52
N PRO A 2 26.21 -9.27 -2.46
CA PRO A 2 25.68 -9.27 -1.10
C PRO A 2 24.61 -8.17 -0.91
N THR A 3 24.89 -6.92 -1.31
CA THR A 3 24.00 -5.76 -1.15
C THR A 3 23.67 -5.13 -2.49
N LEU A 4 22.42 -4.69 -2.68
CA LEU A 4 21.96 -4.01 -3.89
C LEU A 4 22.67 -2.66 -4.07
N SER A 5 22.90 -2.27 -5.32
CA SER A 5 23.65 -1.04 -5.63
C SER A 5 22.82 0.25 -5.53
N ASN A 6 21.49 0.14 -5.58
CA ASN A 6 20.55 1.26 -5.54
C ASN A 6 19.36 0.89 -4.64
N VAL A 7 19.36 1.41 -3.42
CA VAL A 7 18.30 1.23 -2.42
C VAL A 7 17.83 2.60 -1.97
N ASN A 8 16.51 2.81 -1.99
CA ASN A 8 15.90 4.09 -1.62
C ASN A 8 15.43 4.06 -0.16
N THR A 9 15.69 5.12 0.59
CA THR A 9 15.21 5.28 1.98
C THR A 9 14.57 6.64 2.24
N SER A 10 14.43 7.51 1.23
CA SER A 10 13.97 8.89 1.43
C SER A 10 13.20 9.52 0.26
N ASP A 11 13.46 9.11 -0.98
CA ASP A 11 12.89 9.76 -2.17
C ASP A 11 11.56 9.11 -2.56
N ILE A 12 10.47 9.54 -1.93
CA ILE A 12 9.13 9.02 -2.19
C ILE A 12 8.69 9.31 -3.63
N ARG A 13 9.00 10.50 -4.15
CA ARG A 13 8.61 10.90 -5.52
C ARG A 13 9.25 9.97 -6.55
N SER A 14 10.55 9.72 -6.45
CA SER A 14 11.24 8.80 -7.37
C SER A 14 10.72 7.37 -7.25
N ALA A 15 10.29 6.93 -6.06
CA ALA A 15 9.68 5.62 -5.91
C ALA A 15 8.32 5.53 -6.62
N ILE A 16 7.48 6.55 -6.49
CA ILE A 16 6.19 6.61 -7.18
C ILE A 16 6.39 6.63 -8.70
N GLU A 17 7.27 7.49 -9.21
CA GLU A 17 7.57 7.61 -10.65
C GLU A 17 8.06 6.28 -11.24
N LEU A 18 8.95 5.57 -10.53
CA LEU A 18 9.47 4.30 -11.01
C LEU A 18 8.41 3.18 -10.96
N GLY A 19 7.55 3.14 -9.93
CA GLY A 19 6.43 2.20 -9.88
C GLY A 19 5.41 2.45 -10.98
N CYS A 20 5.13 3.71 -11.33
CA CYS A 20 4.27 4.08 -12.45
C CYS A 20 4.82 3.58 -13.79
N LYS A 21 6.16 3.61 -13.97
CA LYS A 21 6.83 3.02 -15.14
C LYS A 21 6.58 1.52 -15.24
N THR A 22 6.72 0.76 -14.15
CA THR A 22 6.38 -0.67 -14.13
C THR A 22 4.92 -0.90 -14.53
N MET A 23 3.97 -0.23 -13.85
CA MET A 23 2.53 -0.40 -14.11
C MET A 23 2.12 -0.05 -15.56
N SER A 24 2.90 0.79 -16.24
CA SER A 24 2.69 1.20 -17.64
C SER A 24 3.39 0.31 -18.68
N SER A 25 4.12 -0.74 -18.25
CA SER A 25 4.93 -1.59 -19.14
C SER A 25 4.63 -3.08 -19.06
N VAL A 26 3.69 -3.51 -18.20
CA VAL A 26 3.43 -4.93 -17.90
C VAL A 26 2.20 -5.51 -18.63
N PHE A 27 1.89 -4.97 -19.80
CA PHE A 27 0.79 -5.43 -20.66
C PHE A 27 1.16 -6.64 -21.52
N ASN A 28 0.21 -7.56 -21.70
CA ASN A 28 0.37 -8.71 -22.57
C ASN A 28 -0.10 -8.37 -24.00
N ALA A 29 0.82 -8.00 -24.88
CA ALA A 29 0.50 -7.70 -26.27
C ALA A 29 -0.08 -8.92 -27.04
N ASP A 30 0.14 -10.15 -26.54
CA ASP A 30 -0.42 -11.36 -27.12
C ASP A 30 -1.88 -11.60 -26.68
N ASP A 31 -2.43 -10.77 -25.79
CA ASP A 31 -3.76 -10.92 -25.17
C ASP A 31 -4.44 -9.56 -24.94
N ASN A 32 -4.61 -8.79 -26.01
CA ASN A 32 -5.33 -7.52 -26.01
C ASN A 32 -4.83 -6.50 -24.96
N ASP A 33 -3.53 -6.54 -24.66
CA ASP A 33 -2.89 -5.67 -23.66
C ASP A 33 -3.47 -5.82 -22.24
N ILE A 34 -4.07 -6.98 -21.89
CA ILE A 34 -4.42 -7.27 -20.50
C ILE A 34 -3.11 -7.34 -19.68
N PRO A 35 -3.02 -6.66 -18.51
CA PRO A 35 -1.80 -6.67 -17.72
C PRO A 35 -1.52 -8.07 -17.14
N PHE A 36 -0.24 -8.45 -17.12
CA PHE A 36 0.19 -9.66 -16.44
C PHE A 36 -0.03 -9.55 -14.93
N PHE A 37 -0.38 -10.67 -14.29
CA PHE A 37 -0.46 -10.76 -12.84
C PHE A 37 0.81 -11.39 -12.27
N ALA A 38 1.07 -12.64 -12.66
CA ALA A 38 2.13 -13.42 -12.07
C ALA A 38 3.48 -12.96 -12.64
N SER A 39 4.44 -12.82 -11.73
CA SER A 39 5.80 -12.43 -12.04
C SER A 39 6.76 -13.32 -11.29
N GLU A 40 7.77 -13.82 -11.99
CA GLU A 40 8.95 -14.43 -11.42
C GLU A 40 10.16 -13.83 -12.11
N VAL A 41 11.22 -13.53 -11.36
CA VAL A 41 12.48 -13.05 -11.93
C VAL A 41 13.63 -14.02 -11.72
N LEU A 42 13.49 -14.93 -10.74
CA LEU A 42 14.36 -16.09 -10.52
C LEU A 42 13.53 -17.23 -9.92
N PRO A 43 13.86 -18.51 -10.21
CA PRO A 43 14.88 -18.93 -11.17
C PRO A 43 14.39 -18.92 -12.63
N ASN A 44 13.08 -18.79 -12.89
CA ASN A 44 12.51 -18.79 -14.24
C ASN A 44 11.88 -17.43 -14.55
N PRO A 45 12.67 -16.44 -15.04
CA PRO A 45 12.15 -15.13 -15.36
C PRO A 45 10.97 -15.20 -16.34
N GLN A 46 9.80 -14.70 -15.94
CA GLN A 46 8.63 -14.57 -16.80
C GLN A 46 7.56 -13.66 -16.19
N LEU A 47 6.73 -13.12 -17.08
CA LEU A 47 5.41 -12.58 -16.77
C LEU A 47 4.35 -13.54 -17.33
N SER A 48 3.32 -13.85 -16.54
CA SER A 48 2.33 -14.84 -16.95
C SER A 48 0.89 -14.50 -16.56
N PHE A 49 -0.02 -15.08 -17.33
CA PHE A 49 -1.46 -15.03 -17.13
C PHE A 49 -1.86 -15.74 -15.82
N SER A 50 -2.90 -15.22 -15.17
CA SER A 50 -3.55 -15.85 -14.04
C SER A 50 -5.05 -15.89 -14.27
N SER A 51 -5.63 -17.09 -14.26
CA SER A 51 -7.08 -17.31 -14.39
C SER A 51 -7.88 -16.89 -13.15
N VAL A 52 -7.20 -16.37 -12.13
CA VAL A 52 -7.80 -15.91 -10.87
C VAL A 52 -7.65 -14.40 -10.68
N HIS A 53 -6.63 -13.78 -11.27
CA HIS A 53 -6.27 -12.39 -10.93
C HIS A 53 -5.96 -11.49 -12.13
N GLY A 54 -5.69 -12.03 -13.32
CA GLY A 54 -5.20 -11.25 -14.46
C GLY A 54 -6.11 -10.09 -14.83
N GLU A 55 -7.37 -10.39 -15.17
CA GLU A 55 -8.32 -9.38 -15.64
C GLU A 55 -8.92 -8.54 -14.51
N SER A 56 -9.26 -9.20 -13.40
CA SER A 56 -10.08 -8.61 -12.34
C SER A 56 -9.30 -7.89 -11.24
N HIS A 57 -8.00 -8.18 -11.09
CA HIS A 57 -7.22 -7.76 -9.93
C HIS A 57 -6.23 -6.64 -10.27
N VAL A 58 -5.36 -6.88 -11.26
CA VAL A 58 -4.25 -5.98 -11.59
C VAL A 58 -4.71 -4.61 -12.10
N PRO A 59 -5.69 -4.50 -13.04
CA PRO A 59 -6.11 -3.20 -13.55
C PRO A 59 -6.65 -2.27 -12.46
N GLY A 60 -7.36 -2.85 -11.47
CA GLY A 60 -7.87 -2.15 -10.30
C GLY A 60 -6.78 -1.46 -9.49
N ARG A 61 -5.79 -2.25 -9.07
CA ARG A 61 -4.63 -1.75 -8.31
C ARG A 61 -3.87 -0.68 -9.10
N HIS A 62 -3.66 -0.91 -10.39
CA HIS A 62 -2.87 -0.01 -11.23
C HIS A 62 -3.60 1.30 -11.51
N LEU A 63 -4.89 1.28 -11.85
CA LEU A 63 -5.67 2.49 -12.08
C LEU A 63 -5.73 3.36 -10.83
N ASN A 64 -6.02 2.77 -9.66
CA ASN A 64 -6.04 3.50 -8.41
C ASN A 64 -4.68 4.15 -8.11
N ALA A 65 -3.58 3.43 -8.32
CA ALA A 65 -2.23 3.95 -8.05
C ALA A 65 -1.79 5.02 -9.05
N LEU A 66 -1.90 4.75 -10.36
CA LEU A 66 -1.48 5.65 -11.44
C LEU A 66 -2.23 6.99 -11.36
N LEU A 67 -3.55 6.95 -11.22
CA LEU A 67 -4.36 8.17 -11.19
C LEU A 67 -4.21 8.95 -9.88
N THR A 68 -3.99 8.25 -8.75
CA THR A 68 -3.62 8.93 -7.49
C THR A 68 -2.24 9.58 -7.61
N ALA A 69 -1.28 8.94 -8.29
CA ALA A 69 0.05 9.51 -8.49
C ALA A 69 0.01 10.78 -9.35
N GLU A 70 -0.83 10.82 -10.40
CA GLU A 70 -1.07 12.06 -11.16
C GLU A 70 -1.56 13.20 -10.26
N ASP A 71 -2.58 12.93 -9.42
CA ASP A 71 -3.17 13.91 -8.50
C ASP A 71 -2.17 14.41 -7.44
N VAL A 72 -1.46 13.48 -6.80
CA VAL A 72 -0.61 13.79 -5.63
C VAL A 72 0.75 14.34 -6.03
N VAL A 73 1.37 13.74 -7.04
CA VAL A 73 2.76 14.01 -7.42
C VAL A 73 2.83 15.03 -8.57
N GLY A 74 1.74 15.17 -9.35
CA GLY A 74 1.72 16.01 -10.55
C GLY A 74 2.56 15.43 -11.69
N ILE A 75 2.70 14.10 -11.73
CA ILE A 75 3.29 13.39 -12.88
C ILE A 75 2.24 13.22 -13.97
N THR A 76 2.68 13.09 -15.22
CA THR A 76 1.79 12.76 -16.35
C THR A 76 1.93 11.29 -16.66
N ILE A 77 0.84 10.54 -16.58
CA ILE A 77 0.79 9.15 -17.02
C ILE A 77 0.33 9.11 -18.48
N ASP A 78 0.87 8.17 -19.24
CA ASP A 78 0.43 7.95 -20.62
C ASP A 78 -1.03 7.45 -20.63
N GLU A 79 -1.91 8.19 -21.29
CA GLU A 79 -3.32 7.82 -21.43
C GLU A 79 -3.50 6.47 -22.16
N GLU A 80 -2.54 6.03 -22.98
CA GLU A 80 -2.59 4.69 -23.56
C GLU A 80 -2.53 3.61 -22.46
N ALA A 81 -1.68 3.79 -21.44
CA ALA A 81 -1.59 2.86 -20.32
C ALA A 81 -2.88 2.88 -19.47
N ILE A 82 -3.45 4.06 -19.24
CA ILE A 82 -4.75 4.19 -18.55
C ILE A 82 -5.86 3.49 -19.34
N GLN A 83 -5.90 3.65 -20.66
CA GLN A 83 -6.89 3.02 -21.52
C GLN A 83 -6.78 1.49 -21.52
N LYS A 84 -5.55 0.95 -21.55
CA LYS A 84 -5.31 -0.51 -21.45
C LYS A 84 -5.83 -1.10 -20.16
N HIS A 85 -5.52 -0.48 -19.01
CA HIS A 85 -6.06 -0.90 -17.72
C HIS A 85 -7.58 -0.73 -17.65
N SER A 86 -8.12 0.38 -18.15
CA SER A 86 -9.57 0.62 -18.18
C SER A 86 -10.30 -0.45 -18.99
N ASN A 87 -9.75 -0.82 -20.16
CA ASN A 87 -10.30 -1.88 -21.00
C ASN A 87 -10.28 -3.23 -20.30
N ALA A 88 -9.18 -3.59 -19.63
CA ALA A 88 -9.08 -4.84 -18.88
C ALA A 88 -10.06 -4.87 -17.69
N ALA A 89 -10.19 -3.76 -16.95
CA ALA A 89 -11.17 -3.63 -15.86
C ALA A 89 -12.59 -3.80 -16.39
N PHE A 90 -12.98 -3.07 -17.44
CA PHE A 90 -14.32 -3.20 -18.03
C PHE A 90 -14.56 -4.58 -18.63
N PHE A 91 -13.54 -5.22 -19.19
CA PHE A 91 -13.64 -6.58 -19.68
C PHE A 91 -13.94 -7.56 -18.54
N SER A 92 -13.31 -7.41 -17.37
CA SER A 92 -13.60 -8.24 -16.19
C SER A 92 -15.05 -8.14 -15.71
N TYR A 93 -15.73 -7.01 -15.97
CA TYR A 93 -17.15 -6.78 -15.64
C TYR A 93 -18.11 -7.09 -16.79
N SER A 94 -17.62 -7.60 -17.92
CA SER A 94 -18.45 -7.84 -19.12
C SER A 94 -19.08 -9.24 -19.17
N GLY A 95 -18.94 -10.03 -18.11
CA GLY A 95 -19.49 -11.38 -18.00
C GLY A 95 -20.98 -11.41 -17.65
N SER A 96 -21.43 -12.57 -17.19
CA SER A 96 -22.85 -12.83 -16.89
C SER A 96 -23.39 -12.09 -15.66
N ALA A 97 -22.51 -11.64 -14.76
CA ALA A 97 -22.84 -10.91 -13.56
C ALA A 97 -22.02 -9.60 -13.47
N PRO A 98 -22.52 -8.55 -12.80
CA PRO A 98 -21.79 -7.30 -12.57
C PRO A 98 -20.75 -7.47 -11.47
N LEU A 99 -19.86 -8.46 -11.64
CA LEU A 99 -18.76 -8.79 -10.75
C LEU A 99 -17.45 -8.77 -11.54
N PRO A 100 -16.30 -8.52 -10.89
CA PRO A 100 -15.02 -8.63 -11.55
C PRO A 100 -14.65 -10.11 -11.70
N LEU A 101 -14.69 -10.60 -12.94
CA LEU A 101 -14.47 -12.00 -13.32
C LEU A 101 -13.15 -12.18 -14.08
N ASN A 102 -12.70 -13.43 -14.17
CA ASN A 102 -11.53 -13.82 -14.96
C ASN A 102 -11.88 -14.94 -15.93
N ARG A 103 -11.05 -15.10 -16.97
CA ARG A 103 -11.19 -16.24 -17.88
C ARG A 103 -10.57 -17.51 -17.29
N ASP A 104 -11.06 -18.68 -17.71
CA ASP A 104 -10.46 -19.96 -17.31
C ASP A 104 -9.10 -20.20 -17.97
N ASP A 105 -8.95 -19.73 -19.21
CA ASP A 105 -7.70 -19.64 -19.96
C ASP A 105 -7.77 -18.45 -20.94
N LEU A 106 -6.67 -18.14 -21.62
CA LEU A 106 -6.57 -16.99 -22.55
C LEU A 106 -7.63 -17.00 -23.67
N THR A 107 -8.21 -18.14 -23.99
CA THR A 107 -9.26 -18.30 -25.02
C THR A 107 -10.62 -18.67 -24.44
N GLY A 108 -10.68 -18.89 -23.12
CA GLY A 108 -11.84 -19.38 -22.41
C GLY A 108 -12.86 -18.29 -22.08
N PRO A 109 -14.04 -18.70 -21.56
CA PRO A 109 -15.07 -17.77 -21.16
C PRO A 109 -14.73 -17.08 -19.84
N LEU A 110 -15.30 -15.90 -19.63
CA LEU A 110 -15.14 -15.09 -18.42
C LEU A 110 -16.08 -15.58 -17.31
N ILE A 111 -15.69 -16.66 -16.61
CA ILE A 111 -16.57 -17.39 -15.66
C ILE A 111 -15.96 -17.55 -14.26
N ASN A 112 -14.66 -17.31 -14.08
CA ASN A 112 -14.00 -17.51 -12.80
C ASN A 112 -14.26 -16.32 -11.88
N PHE A 113 -15.04 -16.57 -10.82
CA PHE A 113 -15.32 -15.60 -9.78
C PHE A 113 -14.48 -15.90 -8.54
N ASN A 114 -13.74 -14.90 -8.08
CA ASN A 114 -13.09 -14.91 -6.80
C ASN A 114 -13.48 -13.63 -6.05
N GLU A 115 -14.17 -13.76 -4.92
CA GLU A 115 -14.66 -12.62 -4.14
C GLU A 115 -13.54 -11.70 -3.63
N HIS A 116 -12.31 -12.21 -3.52
CA HIS A 116 -11.10 -11.44 -3.23
C HIS A 116 -10.87 -10.29 -4.22
N ASN A 117 -11.29 -10.45 -5.48
CA ASN A 117 -11.10 -9.45 -6.54
C ASN A 117 -12.12 -8.31 -6.48
N ILE A 118 -13.18 -8.41 -5.67
CA ILE A 118 -14.20 -7.35 -5.54
C ILE A 118 -13.55 -6.03 -5.13
N ARG A 119 -12.60 -6.08 -4.18
CA ARG A 119 -11.83 -4.90 -3.75
C ARG A 119 -11.18 -4.20 -4.94
N GLU A 120 -10.49 -4.97 -5.78
CA GLU A 120 -9.71 -4.38 -6.87
C GLU A 120 -10.59 -3.90 -8.01
N GLY A 121 -11.66 -4.61 -8.30
CA GLY A 121 -12.70 -4.14 -9.21
C GLY A 121 -13.22 -2.75 -8.79
N PHE A 122 -13.55 -2.56 -7.50
CA PHE A 122 -13.96 -1.23 -7.02
C PHE A 122 -12.84 -0.19 -7.00
N HIS A 123 -11.57 -0.56 -6.83
CA HIS A 123 -10.45 0.38 -7.02
C HIS A 123 -10.40 0.92 -8.44
N ALA A 124 -10.58 0.07 -9.46
CA ALA A 124 -10.68 0.53 -10.85
C ALA A 124 -11.86 1.50 -11.03
N LEU A 125 -13.06 1.09 -10.61
CA LEU A 125 -14.27 1.85 -10.87
C LEU A 125 -14.25 3.20 -10.12
N PHE A 126 -13.84 3.22 -8.84
CA PHE A 126 -13.61 4.45 -8.10
C PHE A 126 -12.64 5.38 -8.83
N ALA A 127 -11.47 4.88 -9.21
CA ALA A 127 -10.44 5.72 -9.81
C ALA A 127 -10.90 6.33 -11.14
N LEU A 128 -11.61 5.56 -11.97
CA LEU A 128 -12.16 6.03 -13.24
C LEU A 128 -13.29 7.05 -13.07
N VAL A 129 -14.17 6.87 -12.07
CA VAL A 129 -15.20 7.87 -11.78
C VAL A 129 -14.57 9.14 -11.23
N HIS A 130 -13.69 9.02 -10.23
CA HIS A 130 -13.14 10.17 -9.52
C HIS A 130 -12.19 11.01 -10.38
N TYR A 131 -11.25 10.38 -11.09
CA TYR A 131 -10.19 11.08 -11.82
C TYR A 131 -10.49 11.29 -13.31
N ARG A 132 -11.46 10.58 -13.87
CA ARG A 132 -11.82 10.68 -15.31
C ARG A 132 -13.30 10.94 -15.56
N GLY A 133 -14.15 10.99 -14.53
CA GLY A 133 -15.59 11.25 -14.70
C GLY A 133 -16.29 10.18 -15.54
N SER A 134 -15.86 8.92 -15.45
CA SER A 134 -16.38 7.86 -16.31
C SER A 134 -17.79 7.40 -15.92
N ASP A 135 -18.80 7.82 -16.69
CA ASP A 135 -20.20 7.38 -16.52
C ASP A 135 -20.33 5.85 -16.59
N ARG A 136 -19.62 5.22 -17.53
CA ARG A 136 -19.60 3.75 -17.65
C ARG A 136 -19.10 3.07 -16.38
N ALA A 137 -18.05 3.60 -15.75
CA ALA A 137 -17.54 3.04 -14.51
C ALA A 137 -18.55 3.21 -13.36
N ALA A 138 -19.27 4.34 -13.33
CA ALA A 138 -20.34 4.56 -12.36
C ALA A 138 -21.49 3.55 -12.53
N GLU A 139 -21.98 3.38 -13.76
CA GLU A 139 -23.05 2.40 -14.06
C GLU A 139 -22.67 0.97 -13.62
N ILE A 140 -21.44 0.55 -13.91
CA ILE A 140 -20.93 -0.78 -13.50
C ILE A 140 -20.81 -0.87 -11.98
N ALA A 141 -20.28 0.14 -11.31
CA ALA A 141 -20.11 0.14 -9.86
C ALA A 141 -21.45 0.05 -9.14
N GLU A 142 -22.43 0.85 -9.55
CA GLU A 142 -23.76 0.87 -8.94
C GLU A 142 -24.51 -0.44 -9.17
N ALA A 143 -24.42 -1.02 -10.37
CA ALA A 143 -24.95 -2.36 -10.65
C ALA A 143 -24.28 -3.44 -9.78
N SER A 144 -22.96 -3.36 -9.61
CA SER A 144 -22.20 -4.29 -8.77
C SER A 144 -22.60 -4.18 -7.30
N ILE A 145 -22.72 -2.95 -6.77
CA ILE A 145 -23.15 -2.70 -5.38
C ILE A 145 -24.56 -3.24 -5.14
N ALA A 146 -25.50 -2.97 -6.04
CA ALA A 146 -26.87 -3.49 -5.93
C ALA A 146 -26.89 -5.03 -5.92
N PHE A 147 -26.08 -5.64 -6.80
CA PHE A 147 -25.94 -7.09 -6.88
C PHE A 147 -25.33 -7.72 -5.61
N LEU A 148 -24.31 -7.09 -5.04
CA LEU A 148 -23.70 -7.52 -3.77
C LEU A 148 -24.67 -7.41 -2.60
N LEU A 149 -25.41 -6.30 -2.52
CA LEU A 149 -26.46 -6.11 -1.53
C LEU A 149 -27.57 -7.16 -1.66
N GLU A 150 -27.83 -7.67 -2.86
CA GLU A 150 -28.80 -8.74 -3.11
C GLU A 150 -28.27 -10.12 -2.68
N LEU A 151 -27.10 -10.53 -3.18
CA LEU A 151 -26.61 -11.91 -3.10
C LEU A 151 -25.74 -12.22 -1.88
N TRP A 152 -25.21 -11.21 -1.19
CA TRP A 152 -24.43 -11.41 0.02
C TRP A 152 -25.16 -10.86 1.25
N LYS A 153 -25.32 -11.67 2.29
CA LYS A 153 -25.96 -11.28 3.55
C LYS A 153 -25.05 -11.56 4.75
N PRO A 154 -24.95 -10.66 5.75
CA PRO A 154 -24.04 -10.82 6.89
C PRO A 154 -24.15 -12.15 7.65
N LYS A 155 -25.37 -12.70 7.73
CA LYS A 155 -25.66 -13.96 8.43
C LYS A 155 -25.45 -15.21 7.59
N ASN A 156 -25.76 -15.14 6.29
CA ASN A 156 -25.83 -16.31 5.41
C ASN A 156 -24.64 -16.39 4.44
N GLY A 157 -23.85 -15.32 4.31
CA GLY A 157 -22.85 -15.19 3.28
C GLY A 157 -23.48 -15.05 1.89
N TRP A 158 -22.80 -15.63 0.91
CA TRP A 158 -23.21 -15.65 -0.50
C TRP A 158 -24.32 -16.67 -0.78
N ASP A 159 -25.22 -16.30 -1.68
CA ASP A 159 -26.07 -17.25 -2.41
C ASP A 159 -25.28 -17.90 -3.55
N TRP A 160 -24.44 -18.89 -3.18
CA TRP A 160 -23.57 -19.59 -4.12
C TRP A 160 -24.33 -20.37 -5.19
N ASP A 161 -25.45 -20.99 -4.81
CA ASP A 161 -26.26 -21.78 -5.74
C ASP A 161 -26.81 -20.90 -6.86
N ARG A 162 -27.21 -19.68 -6.53
CA ARG A 162 -27.66 -18.71 -7.52
C ARG A 162 -26.53 -18.21 -8.42
N LEU A 163 -25.35 -17.91 -7.86
CA LEU A 163 -24.16 -17.54 -8.64
C LEU A 163 -23.79 -18.63 -9.67
N GLU A 164 -23.88 -19.90 -9.28
CA GLU A 164 -23.52 -21.03 -10.15
C GLU A 164 -24.63 -21.35 -11.17
N SER A 165 -25.89 -21.38 -10.73
CA SER A 165 -27.01 -21.84 -11.57
C SER A 165 -27.60 -20.77 -12.49
N GLU A 166 -27.73 -19.53 -12.03
CA GLU A 166 -28.31 -18.43 -12.82
C GLU A 166 -27.25 -17.70 -13.64
N PHE A 167 -26.03 -17.57 -13.10
CA PHE A 167 -24.95 -16.81 -13.74
C PHE A 167 -23.83 -17.70 -14.33
N GLY A 168 -23.83 -19.01 -14.07
CA GLY A 168 -22.85 -19.94 -14.64
C GLY A 168 -21.42 -19.71 -14.15
N LEU A 169 -21.25 -19.11 -12.97
CA LEU A 169 -19.94 -18.75 -12.44
C LEU A 169 -19.25 -19.95 -11.77
N ARG A 170 -17.93 -20.02 -11.90
CA ARG A 170 -17.08 -20.89 -11.07
C ARG A 170 -16.55 -20.06 -9.91
N ALA A 171 -17.16 -20.20 -8.74
CA ALA A 171 -16.81 -19.43 -7.55
C ALA A 171 -15.72 -20.11 -6.69
N SER A 172 -14.69 -19.36 -6.30
CA SER A 172 -13.77 -19.78 -5.22
C SER A 172 -14.45 -19.63 -3.86
N LYS A 173 -14.53 -20.71 -3.07
CA LYS A 173 -15.26 -20.79 -1.79
C LYS A 173 -14.34 -21.03 -0.58
N ASP A 174 -13.04 -20.83 -0.74
CA ASP A 174 -12.00 -21.10 0.25
C ASP A 174 -11.67 -19.88 1.15
N HIS A 175 -12.36 -18.76 0.93
CA HIS A 175 -12.13 -17.54 1.68
C HIS A 175 -12.85 -17.53 3.04
N THR A 176 -12.20 -16.92 4.02
CA THR A 176 -12.88 -16.40 5.20
C THR A 176 -13.54 -15.07 4.82
N PHE A 177 -14.39 -14.54 5.70
CA PHE A 177 -14.94 -13.20 5.50
C PHE A 177 -13.85 -12.13 5.28
N ILE A 178 -12.73 -12.23 6.02
CA ILE A 178 -11.61 -11.29 5.93
C ILE A 178 -10.81 -11.47 4.64
N THR A 179 -10.57 -12.71 4.19
CA THR A 179 -9.84 -12.95 2.92
C THR A 179 -10.68 -12.76 1.67
N GLY A 180 -12.01 -12.66 1.82
CA GLY A 180 -12.99 -12.41 0.77
C GLY A 180 -13.58 -10.99 0.79
N ILE A 181 -14.91 -10.89 0.78
CA ILE A 181 -15.65 -9.64 0.55
C ILE A 181 -15.35 -8.48 1.52
N ALA A 182 -14.88 -8.72 2.75
CA ALA A 182 -14.55 -7.63 3.70
C ALA A 182 -13.50 -6.66 3.13
N ARG A 183 -12.64 -7.15 2.23
CA ARG A 183 -11.64 -6.37 1.51
C ARG A 183 -12.24 -5.19 0.72
N ALA A 184 -13.53 -5.22 0.40
CA ALA A 184 -14.22 -4.17 -0.36
C ALA A 184 -14.57 -2.91 0.48
N ILE A 185 -14.45 -2.94 1.82
CA ILE A 185 -14.84 -1.81 2.69
C ILE A 185 -14.17 -0.50 2.25
N GLY A 186 -12.84 -0.51 2.08
CA GLY A 186 -12.06 0.67 1.72
C GLY A 186 -12.45 1.28 0.38
N PRO A 187 -12.40 0.54 -0.75
CA PRO A 187 -12.76 1.11 -2.04
C PRO A 187 -14.24 1.50 -2.14
N LEU A 188 -15.17 0.85 -1.42
CA LEU A 188 -16.56 1.31 -1.33
C LEU A 188 -16.67 2.65 -0.60
N ALA A 189 -15.91 2.84 0.48
CA ALA A 189 -15.84 4.13 1.18
C ALA A 189 -15.25 5.23 0.27
N LYS A 190 -14.19 4.92 -0.50
CA LYS A 190 -13.63 5.83 -1.51
C LYS A 190 -14.65 6.18 -2.59
N TYR A 191 -15.37 5.19 -3.11
CA TYR A 191 -16.42 5.39 -4.11
C TYR A 191 -17.54 6.30 -3.58
N TYR A 192 -17.99 6.09 -2.34
CA TYR A 192 -18.96 6.98 -1.69
C TYR A 192 -18.41 8.40 -1.57
N THR A 193 -17.17 8.59 -1.13
CA THR A 193 -16.56 9.93 -1.04
C THR A 193 -16.56 10.64 -2.38
N ALA A 194 -16.26 9.94 -3.48
CA ALA A 194 -16.22 10.52 -4.82
C ALA A 194 -17.60 10.82 -5.42
N THR A 195 -18.64 10.04 -5.09
CA THR A 195 -19.93 10.05 -5.81
C THR A 195 -21.14 10.43 -4.97
N GLN A 196 -21.03 10.32 -3.64
CA GLN A 196 -22.14 10.37 -2.69
C GLN A 196 -23.22 9.29 -2.96
N HIS A 197 -22.87 8.19 -3.64
CA HIS A 197 -23.79 7.08 -3.90
C HIS A 197 -24.08 6.32 -2.61
N GLY A 198 -25.23 6.61 -1.98
CA GLY A 198 -25.62 6.07 -0.67
C GLY A 198 -25.49 4.54 -0.50
N PRO A 199 -25.92 3.71 -1.47
CA PRO A 199 -25.76 2.26 -1.38
C PRO A 199 -24.30 1.78 -1.23
N ALA A 200 -23.31 2.55 -1.71
CA ALA A 200 -21.90 2.21 -1.51
C ALA A 200 -21.52 2.32 -0.02
N LEU A 201 -21.97 3.40 0.64
CA LEU A 201 -21.78 3.58 2.09
C LEU A 201 -22.56 2.54 2.88
N GLU A 202 -23.79 2.22 2.47
CA GLU A 202 -24.60 1.16 3.10
C GLU A 202 -23.85 -0.17 3.10
N LEU A 203 -23.36 -0.61 1.94
CA LEU A 203 -22.61 -1.86 1.83
C LEU A 203 -21.31 -1.82 2.64
N ALA A 204 -20.57 -0.71 2.60
CA ALA A 204 -19.35 -0.54 3.41
C ALA A 204 -19.63 -0.67 4.92
N ILE A 205 -20.71 -0.04 5.42
CA ILE A 205 -21.12 -0.12 6.83
C ILE A 205 -21.54 -1.54 7.19
N ILE A 206 -22.33 -2.22 6.36
CA ILE A 206 -22.74 -3.61 6.60
C ILE A 206 -21.53 -4.54 6.76
N LEU A 207 -20.55 -4.41 5.86
CA LEU A 207 -19.31 -5.19 5.91
C LEU A 207 -18.47 -4.82 7.14
N ALA A 208 -18.31 -3.52 7.42
CA ALA A 208 -17.57 -3.04 8.57
C ALA A 208 -18.18 -3.50 9.90
N SER A 209 -19.50 -3.44 10.06
CA SER A 209 -20.18 -3.94 11.27
C SER A 209 -19.85 -5.41 11.51
N LYS A 210 -19.91 -6.27 10.48
CA LYS A 210 -19.53 -7.68 10.63
C LYS A 210 -18.04 -7.83 11.00
N ALA A 211 -17.16 -7.07 10.36
CA ALA A 211 -15.72 -7.08 10.67
C ALA A 211 -15.47 -6.72 12.14
N MET A 212 -16.19 -5.73 12.66
CA MET A 212 -16.08 -5.23 14.01
C MET A 212 -16.69 -6.17 15.04
N ASP A 213 -17.90 -6.69 14.79
CA ASP A 213 -18.62 -7.55 15.73
C ASP A 213 -17.94 -8.90 15.92
N GLU A 214 -17.23 -9.37 14.90
CA GLU A 214 -16.64 -10.70 14.91
C GLU A 214 -15.10 -10.67 14.95
N PHE A 215 -14.41 -9.83 14.18
CA PHE A 215 -12.96 -10.01 13.93
C PHE A 215 -12.11 -9.01 14.69
N PHE A 216 -12.34 -7.71 14.48
CA PHE A 216 -11.57 -6.63 15.10
C PHE A 216 -12.15 -6.30 16.48
N LEU A 217 -12.02 -7.24 17.42
CA LEU A 217 -12.56 -7.18 18.79
C LEU A 217 -11.90 -6.12 19.67
N SER A 218 -12.51 -5.78 20.81
CA SER A 218 -12.04 -4.68 21.68
C SER A 218 -10.71 -4.97 22.36
N ASP A 219 -10.36 -6.25 22.47
CA ASP A 219 -9.05 -6.70 22.94
C ASP A 219 -7.97 -6.60 21.85
N GLY A 220 -8.37 -6.44 20.59
CA GLY A 220 -7.48 -6.32 19.45
C GLY A 220 -6.72 -7.62 19.12
N ILE A 221 -7.21 -8.79 19.54
CA ILE A 221 -6.49 -10.06 19.35
C ILE A 221 -6.56 -10.54 17.90
N TYR A 222 -5.43 -11.05 17.37
CA TYR A 222 -5.37 -11.75 16.09
C TYR A 222 -5.56 -13.26 16.26
N ASP A 223 -6.39 -13.86 15.41
CA ASP A 223 -6.56 -15.32 15.32
C ASP A 223 -6.49 -15.76 13.85
N PRO A 224 -5.40 -16.44 13.42
CA PRO A 224 -5.24 -16.86 12.03
C PRO A 224 -6.32 -17.85 11.56
N LYS A 225 -6.97 -18.61 12.47
CA LYS A 225 -8.07 -19.51 12.09
C LYS A 225 -9.32 -18.75 11.68
N LYS A 226 -9.55 -17.60 12.32
CA LYS A 226 -10.70 -16.75 12.08
C LYS A 226 -10.45 -15.82 10.90
N PHE A 227 -9.31 -15.13 10.91
CA PHE A 227 -8.95 -14.17 9.87
C PHE A 227 -8.58 -14.87 8.55
N GLY A 228 -8.08 -16.10 8.60
CA GLY A 228 -7.46 -16.77 7.46
C GLY A 228 -5.96 -16.49 7.43
N THR A 229 -5.23 -17.29 6.65
CA THR A 229 -3.76 -17.26 6.67
C THR A 229 -3.15 -16.20 5.76
N HIS A 230 -3.87 -15.69 4.77
CA HIS A 230 -3.34 -14.64 3.89
C HIS A 230 -3.40 -13.25 4.55
N THR A 231 -2.26 -12.83 5.13
CA THR A 231 -2.14 -11.69 6.05
C THR A 231 -2.44 -10.33 5.43
N HIS A 232 -2.21 -10.14 4.12
CA HIS A 232 -2.57 -8.91 3.42
C HIS A 232 -4.07 -8.63 3.52
N SER A 233 -4.91 -9.67 3.56
CA SER A 233 -6.34 -9.44 3.75
C SER A 233 -6.66 -8.83 5.12
N THR A 234 -5.91 -9.23 6.16
CA THR A 234 -6.04 -8.68 7.52
C THR A 234 -5.63 -7.22 7.57
N THR A 235 -4.44 -6.89 7.06
CA THR A 235 -3.91 -5.51 7.06
C THR A 235 -4.75 -4.59 6.17
N CYS A 236 -5.21 -5.08 5.02
CA CYS A 236 -6.13 -4.37 4.13
C CYS A 236 -7.46 -4.03 4.81
N VAL A 237 -8.10 -4.98 5.50
CA VAL A 237 -9.38 -4.72 6.19
C VAL A 237 -9.16 -3.75 7.36
N MET A 238 -8.05 -3.86 8.09
CA MET A 238 -7.67 -2.90 9.13
C MET A 238 -7.57 -1.47 8.56
N SER A 239 -6.83 -1.28 7.47
CA SER A 239 -6.70 0.03 6.80
C SER A 239 -8.06 0.52 6.28
N SER A 240 -8.87 -0.37 5.71
CA SER A 240 -10.20 -0.05 5.20
C SER A 240 -11.16 0.43 6.30
N LEU A 241 -11.11 -0.18 7.48
CA LEU A 241 -11.88 0.27 8.65
C LEU A 241 -11.40 1.65 9.11
N ALA A 242 -10.08 1.90 9.12
CA ALA A 242 -9.54 3.23 9.44
C ALA A 242 -10.03 4.30 8.44
N GLN A 243 -10.04 3.98 7.14
CA GLN A 243 -10.53 4.87 6.08
C GLN A 243 -12.03 5.15 6.22
N LEU A 244 -12.83 4.12 6.50
CA LEU A 244 -14.26 4.31 6.72
C LEU A 244 -14.53 5.14 7.97
N ALA A 245 -13.81 4.90 9.07
CA ALA A 245 -13.90 5.68 10.29
C ALA A 245 -13.55 7.16 10.06
N ASP A 246 -12.55 7.44 9.22
CA ASP A 246 -12.17 8.81 8.84
C ASP A 246 -13.32 9.54 8.13
N ILE A 247 -13.93 8.88 7.13
CA ILE A 247 -15.03 9.45 6.33
C ILE A 247 -16.31 9.64 7.15
N THR A 248 -16.60 8.72 8.09
CA THR A 248 -17.82 8.77 8.92
C THR A 248 -17.62 9.48 10.26
N SER A 249 -16.37 9.86 10.58
CA SER A 249 -15.98 10.36 11.91
C SER A 249 -16.33 9.40 13.07
N ASP A 250 -16.31 8.09 12.81
CA ASP A 250 -16.60 7.05 13.81
C ASP A 250 -15.36 6.75 14.68
N LEU A 251 -15.27 7.46 15.80
CA LEU A 251 -14.19 7.27 16.77
C LEU A 251 -14.19 5.87 17.41
N SER A 252 -15.35 5.23 17.55
CA SER A 252 -15.44 3.89 18.15
C SER A 252 -14.84 2.82 17.23
N MET A 253 -15.04 2.98 15.91
CA MET A 253 -14.39 2.15 14.90
C MET A 253 -12.87 2.37 14.93
N LEU A 254 -12.44 3.64 15.01
CA LEU A 254 -11.02 3.96 15.07
C LEU A 254 -10.34 3.41 16.33
N GLU A 255 -10.98 3.46 17.49
CA GLU A 255 -10.47 2.87 18.74
C GLU A 255 -10.23 1.35 18.60
N ARG A 256 -11.06 0.66 17.83
CA ARG A 256 -10.96 -0.79 17.60
C ARG A 256 -9.88 -1.13 16.59
N VAL A 257 -9.72 -0.32 15.55
CA VAL A 257 -8.56 -0.40 14.65
C VAL A 257 -7.28 -0.19 15.45
N LYS A 258 -7.25 0.83 16.33
CA LYS A 258 -6.10 1.11 17.20
C LYS A 258 -5.78 -0.07 18.13
N ALA A 259 -6.79 -0.65 18.77
CA ALA A 259 -6.61 -1.81 19.63
C ALA A 259 -5.97 -2.99 18.86
N PHE A 260 -6.41 -3.26 17.63
CA PHE A 260 -5.79 -4.29 16.80
C PHE A 260 -4.37 -3.93 16.36
N TYR A 261 -4.13 -2.68 15.94
CA TYR A 261 -2.81 -2.17 15.54
C TYR A 261 -1.78 -2.32 16.66
N ASP A 262 -2.16 -1.99 17.89
CA ASP A 262 -1.26 -2.00 19.04
C ASP A 262 -1.06 -3.40 19.64
N ASN A 263 -1.95 -4.36 19.32
CA ASN A 263 -1.95 -5.71 19.88
C ASN A 263 -1.80 -6.76 18.77
N GLY A 264 -2.91 -7.22 18.17
CA GLY A 264 -2.96 -8.38 17.28
C GLY A 264 -2.09 -8.26 16.03
N LEU A 265 -1.90 -7.06 15.50
CA LEU A 265 -1.01 -6.85 14.36
C LEU A 265 0.43 -7.32 14.64
N TRP A 266 0.90 -7.22 15.89
CA TRP A 266 2.24 -7.64 16.31
C TRP A 266 2.47 -9.16 16.30
N GLU A 267 1.44 -9.96 16.07
CA GLU A 267 1.57 -11.41 15.80
C GLU A 267 2.07 -11.69 14.37
N ILE A 268 1.96 -10.71 13.47
CA ILE A 268 2.29 -10.86 12.05
C ILE A 268 3.28 -9.82 11.52
N ARG A 269 3.42 -8.65 12.17
CA ARG A 269 4.37 -7.59 11.80
C ARG A 269 5.64 -7.60 12.64
N ASP A 270 6.67 -6.96 12.11
CA ASP A 270 7.85 -6.54 12.86
C ASP A 270 7.90 -5.01 13.11
N GLU A 271 8.99 -4.57 13.72
CA GLU A 271 9.28 -3.21 14.16
C GLU A 271 9.49 -2.23 12.99
N ILE A 272 9.82 -2.71 11.78
CA ILE A 272 9.94 -1.92 10.56
C ILE A 272 8.73 -2.10 9.62
N GLY A 273 7.68 -2.78 10.08
CA GLY A 273 6.42 -2.96 9.36
C GLY A 273 6.48 -4.01 8.25
N TRP A 274 7.48 -4.88 8.24
CA TRP A 274 7.47 -6.08 7.40
C TRP A 274 6.46 -7.07 7.98
N VAL A 275 5.74 -7.76 7.11
CA VAL A 275 4.73 -8.77 7.45
C VAL A 275 4.90 -9.96 6.54
N ILE A 276 4.87 -11.17 7.11
CA ILE A 276 4.88 -12.43 6.35
C ILE A 276 3.65 -12.54 5.44
N GLU A 277 3.79 -12.99 4.19
CA GLU A 277 2.69 -13.11 3.20
C GLU A 277 1.55 -14.04 3.68
N SER A 278 1.93 -15.10 4.39
CA SER A 278 1.01 -16.10 4.89
C SER A 278 1.37 -16.49 6.32
N SER A 279 0.37 -16.45 7.21
CA SER A 279 0.51 -16.85 8.58
C SER A 279 0.40 -18.37 8.79
N ASP A 280 0.26 -19.17 7.74
CA ASP A 280 0.31 -20.64 7.85
C ASP A 280 1.68 -21.11 8.36
N ASP A 281 1.70 -22.11 9.24
CA ASP A 281 2.93 -22.61 9.88
C ASP A 281 3.93 -23.20 8.88
N ASN A 282 3.47 -23.68 7.73
CA ASN A 282 4.32 -24.25 6.67
C ASN A 282 4.78 -23.20 5.64
N SER A 283 4.34 -21.95 5.77
CA SER A 283 4.75 -20.89 4.85
C SER A 283 6.21 -20.49 5.07
N PRO A 284 6.96 -20.16 4.01
CA PRO A 284 8.34 -19.71 4.16
C PRO A 284 8.43 -18.49 5.08
N PRO A 285 9.25 -18.55 6.15
CA PRO A 285 9.21 -17.54 7.21
C PRO A 285 9.75 -16.17 6.77
N ASP A 286 10.60 -16.12 5.74
CA ASP A 286 11.24 -14.90 5.25
C ASP A 286 10.50 -14.30 4.02
N ARG A 287 9.33 -14.83 3.64
CA ARG A 287 8.57 -14.34 2.48
C ARG A 287 7.48 -13.37 2.95
N GLY A 288 7.74 -12.07 2.87
CA GLY A 288 6.76 -11.01 3.15
C GLY A 288 6.00 -10.56 1.91
N GLU A 289 5.11 -9.58 2.05
CA GLU A 289 4.43 -8.92 0.92
C GLU A 289 4.27 -7.41 1.19
N CYS A 290 4.76 -6.56 0.28
CA CYS A 290 4.81 -5.10 0.50
C CYS A 290 3.43 -4.42 0.64
N ASN A 291 2.35 -5.02 0.13
CA ASN A 291 1.00 -4.47 0.33
C ASN A 291 0.64 -4.39 1.82
N ASN A 292 1.04 -5.38 2.63
CA ASN A 292 0.85 -5.35 4.08
C ASN A 292 1.50 -4.11 4.70
N THR A 293 2.75 -3.85 4.31
CA THR A 293 3.51 -2.70 4.80
C THR A 293 2.83 -1.40 4.42
N GLY A 294 2.33 -1.29 3.20
CA GLY A 294 1.55 -0.15 2.73
C GLY A 294 0.28 0.08 3.57
N ASP A 295 -0.51 -0.97 3.81
CA ASP A 295 -1.75 -0.89 4.60
C ASP A 295 -1.49 -0.50 6.07
N ILE A 296 -0.39 -0.96 6.67
CA ILE A 296 0.03 -0.54 8.02
C ILE A 296 0.37 0.95 8.02
N VAL A 297 1.14 1.42 7.03
CA VAL A 297 1.49 2.84 6.89
C VAL A 297 0.24 3.69 6.74
N GLU A 298 -0.69 3.34 5.86
CA GLU A 298 -1.96 4.08 5.67
C GLU A 298 -2.76 4.16 6.99
N THR A 299 -2.84 3.06 7.73
CA THR A 299 -3.51 3.03 9.04
C THR A 299 -2.83 3.98 10.04
N ALA A 300 -1.50 3.95 10.10
CA ALA A 300 -0.71 4.80 11.00
C ALA A 300 -0.86 6.30 10.67
N LEU A 301 -0.95 6.65 9.39
CA LEU A 301 -1.21 8.03 8.95
C LEU A 301 -2.57 8.53 9.45
N ILE A 302 -3.62 7.70 9.34
CA ILE A 302 -4.96 8.02 9.84
C ILE A 302 -4.93 8.21 11.36
N MET A 303 -4.30 7.30 12.12
CA MET A 303 -4.14 7.44 13.57
C MET A 303 -3.42 8.74 13.95
N GLY A 304 -2.37 9.09 13.19
CA GLY A 304 -1.66 10.35 13.31
C GLY A 304 -2.57 11.58 13.19
N ARG A 305 -3.45 11.60 12.17
CA ARG A 305 -4.43 12.68 11.98
C ARG A 305 -5.40 12.83 13.14
N TYR A 306 -5.77 11.71 13.78
CA TYR A 306 -6.71 11.68 14.91
C TYR A 306 -6.08 11.98 16.28
N GLY A 307 -4.83 12.46 16.31
CA GLY A 307 -4.22 13.00 17.51
C GLY A 307 -3.24 12.08 18.22
N TYR A 308 -2.79 11.02 17.55
CA TYR A 308 -1.72 10.15 18.02
C TYR A 308 -0.45 10.36 17.17
N PRO A 309 0.30 11.46 17.38
CA PRO A 309 1.42 11.84 16.52
C PRO A 309 2.58 10.82 16.49
N GLU A 310 2.66 9.93 17.47
CA GLU A 310 3.59 8.80 17.49
C GLU A 310 3.40 7.85 16.29
N TYR A 311 2.19 7.73 15.73
CA TYR A 311 1.94 6.89 14.56
C TYR A 311 2.49 7.51 13.27
N PHE A 312 2.65 8.84 13.19
CA PHE A 312 3.42 9.43 12.09
C PHE A 312 4.89 9.03 12.14
N GLN A 313 5.45 8.81 13.32
CA GLN A 313 6.80 8.28 13.43
C GLN A 313 6.86 6.80 13.03
N ASP A 314 5.87 6.00 13.41
CA ASP A 314 5.79 4.60 12.96
C ASP A 314 5.69 4.53 11.44
N ALA A 315 4.81 5.33 10.81
CA ALA A 315 4.68 5.45 9.36
C ALA A 315 6.02 5.85 8.69
N GLU A 316 6.73 6.83 9.26
CA GLU A 316 8.02 7.27 8.74
C GLU A 316 9.08 6.16 8.83
N ARG A 317 9.19 5.49 9.98
CA ARG A 317 10.13 4.38 10.18
C ARG A 317 9.83 3.21 9.25
N ILE A 318 8.57 2.82 9.10
CA ILE A 318 8.16 1.73 8.21
C ILE A 318 8.46 2.09 6.74
N THR A 319 8.17 3.32 6.34
CA THR A 319 8.44 3.80 4.99
C THR A 319 9.93 3.75 4.65
N ARG A 320 10.79 4.24 5.56
CA ARG A 320 12.25 4.30 5.38
C ARG A 320 12.94 2.95 5.59
N GLY A 321 12.40 2.13 6.48
CA GLY A 321 13.01 0.88 6.94
C GLY A 321 12.63 -0.34 6.10
N HIS A 322 11.44 -0.34 5.48
CA HIS A 322 10.97 -1.47 4.69
C HIS A 322 10.35 -1.08 3.34
N LEU A 323 9.36 -0.19 3.30
CA LEU A 323 8.59 0.05 2.06
C LEU A 323 9.45 0.60 0.92
N LEU A 324 10.16 1.72 1.11
CA LEU A 324 11.05 2.28 0.08
C LEU A 324 12.22 1.35 -0.28
N PRO A 325 12.91 0.71 0.69
CA PRO A 325 13.97 -0.25 0.39
C PRO A 325 13.52 -1.45 -0.45
N ALA A 326 12.26 -1.89 -0.29
CA ALA A 326 11.69 -3.03 -0.98
C ALA A 326 11.34 -2.78 -2.46
N GLN A 327 11.58 -1.58 -3.00
CA GLN A 327 11.42 -1.32 -4.43
C GLN A 327 12.59 -1.89 -5.23
N LEU A 328 12.28 -2.61 -6.31
CA LEU A 328 13.28 -3.10 -7.26
C LEU A 328 13.85 -1.95 -8.10
N ARG A 329 14.97 -1.37 -7.65
CA ARG A 329 15.68 -0.29 -8.37
C ARG A 329 16.95 -0.77 -9.07
N ASP A 330 17.55 -1.85 -8.56
CA ASP A 330 18.67 -2.56 -9.18
C ASP A 330 18.17 -3.89 -9.73
N ASN A 331 18.00 -3.96 -11.06
CA ASN A 331 17.51 -5.12 -11.80
C ASN A 331 18.65 -5.91 -12.48
N SER A 332 19.91 -5.61 -12.18
CA SER A 332 21.07 -6.17 -12.88
C SER A 332 21.25 -7.69 -12.72
N PHE A 333 20.56 -8.29 -11.73
CA PHE A 333 20.58 -9.72 -11.46
C PHE A 333 19.52 -10.52 -12.24
N ILE A 334 18.58 -9.85 -12.91
CA ILE A 334 17.48 -10.49 -13.65
C ILE A 334 18.03 -10.94 -15.01
N PRO A 335 18.10 -12.25 -15.30
CA PRO A 335 18.57 -12.72 -16.58
C PRO A 335 17.48 -12.58 -17.65
N GLU A 336 17.88 -12.29 -18.88
CA GLU A 336 16.98 -12.38 -20.03
C GLU A 336 16.86 -13.85 -20.49
N PRO A 337 15.66 -14.45 -20.44
CA PRO A 337 15.46 -15.84 -20.81
C PRO A 337 15.47 -16.02 -22.33
N ALA A 338 15.73 -17.26 -22.79
CA ALA A 338 15.56 -17.60 -24.20
C ALA A 338 14.09 -17.46 -24.62
N ASN A 339 13.82 -16.71 -25.68
CA ASN A 339 12.46 -16.48 -26.18
C ASN A 339 12.29 -16.84 -27.67
N PRO A 340 12.51 -18.11 -28.07
CA PRO A 340 12.44 -18.53 -29.48
C PRO A 340 11.02 -18.42 -30.07
N SER A 341 9.99 -18.43 -29.23
CA SER A 341 8.59 -18.32 -29.64
C SER A 341 8.06 -16.88 -29.61
N SER A 342 8.92 -15.88 -29.33
CA SER A 342 8.55 -14.47 -29.25
C SER A 342 7.35 -14.18 -28.34
N LYS A 343 7.22 -14.92 -27.23
CA LYS A 343 6.16 -14.71 -26.24
C LYS A 343 6.36 -13.37 -25.54
N ASN A 344 5.33 -12.54 -25.46
CA ASN A 344 5.44 -11.22 -24.83
C ASN A 344 5.87 -11.30 -23.35
N GLY A 345 5.38 -12.30 -22.63
CA GLY A 345 5.72 -12.53 -21.22
C GLY A 345 7.18 -12.94 -20.95
N LEU A 346 8.01 -13.09 -21.99
CA LEU A 346 9.44 -13.39 -21.88
C LEU A 346 10.32 -12.26 -22.46
N HIS A 347 9.73 -11.13 -22.83
CA HIS A 347 10.41 -10.01 -23.46
C HIS A 347 10.73 -8.90 -22.45
N ASP A 348 11.99 -8.44 -22.47
CA ASP A 348 12.48 -7.25 -21.75
C ASP A 348 12.16 -7.28 -20.25
N LEU A 349 12.37 -8.44 -19.62
CA LEU A 349 11.88 -8.69 -18.29
C LEU A 349 12.55 -7.79 -17.26
N ALA A 350 13.87 -7.60 -17.33
CA ALA A 350 14.57 -6.78 -16.36
C ALA A 350 14.02 -5.33 -16.33
N ASN A 351 13.78 -4.73 -17.51
CA ASN A 351 13.30 -3.35 -17.60
C ASN A 351 11.81 -3.23 -17.23
N ARG A 352 10.98 -4.20 -17.61
CA ARG A 352 9.55 -4.22 -17.25
C ARG A 352 9.33 -4.37 -15.74
N HIS A 353 10.25 -5.01 -15.02
CA HIS A 353 10.20 -5.12 -13.55
C HIS A 353 10.84 -3.93 -12.81
N GLN A 354 11.56 -3.03 -13.50
CA GLN A 354 12.25 -1.92 -12.84
C GLN A 354 11.24 -0.95 -12.21
N GLY A 355 11.18 -0.92 -10.88
CA GLY A 355 10.19 -0.18 -10.10
C GLY A 355 9.20 -1.04 -9.32
N ALA A 356 9.22 -2.36 -9.52
CA ALA A 356 8.26 -3.27 -8.92
C ALA A 356 8.47 -3.45 -7.41
N PHE A 357 7.40 -3.86 -6.73
CA PHE A 357 7.37 -4.30 -5.34
C PHE A 357 6.90 -5.76 -5.31
N GLY A 358 7.32 -6.52 -4.31
CA GLY A 358 7.16 -7.97 -4.34
C GLY A 358 7.14 -8.61 -2.97
N PHE A 359 7.82 -9.75 -2.85
CA PHE A 359 7.80 -10.59 -1.66
C PHE A 359 9.15 -10.65 -0.92
N PRO A 360 9.68 -9.53 -0.42
CA PRO A 360 11.00 -9.51 0.20
C PRO A 360 11.02 -10.13 1.60
N ALA A 361 12.21 -10.48 2.06
CA ALA A 361 12.51 -10.62 3.49
C ALA A 361 12.77 -9.23 4.10
N PRO A 362 12.78 -9.07 5.44
CA PRO A 362 13.07 -7.77 6.07
C PRO A 362 14.37 -7.12 5.59
N TYR A 363 15.38 -7.94 5.25
CA TYR A 363 16.72 -7.51 4.89
C TYR A 363 17.00 -7.48 3.37
N GLY A 364 16.11 -7.97 2.49
CA GLY A 364 16.43 -8.04 1.05
C GLY A 364 15.43 -8.76 0.14
N HIS A 365 15.66 -8.68 -1.17
CA HIS A 365 14.81 -9.31 -2.19
C HIS A 365 14.95 -10.83 -2.28
N ARG A 366 16.03 -11.42 -1.73
CA ARG A 366 16.25 -12.86 -1.74
C ARG A 366 16.09 -13.42 -0.32
N PRO A 367 14.90 -13.90 0.04
CA PRO A 367 14.69 -14.58 1.32
C PRO A 367 15.64 -15.76 1.51
N HIS A 368 16.15 -15.95 2.72
CA HIS A 368 17.07 -17.03 3.03
C HIS A 368 16.40 -18.38 2.81
N GLY A 369 17.07 -19.25 2.03
CA GLY A 369 16.56 -20.58 1.70
C GLY A 369 15.49 -20.60 0.60
N LEU A 370 15.16 -19.47 -0.02
CA LEU A 370 14.30 -19.41 -1.19
C LEU A 370 15.09 -19.07 -2.45
N GLU A 371 14.91 -19.88 -3.48
CA GLU A 371 15.43 -19.58 -4.82
C GLU A 371 14.55 -18.59 -5.58
N ARG A 372 13.25 -18.63 -5.30
CA ARG A 372 12.23 -17.86 -6.02
C ARG A 372 12.23 -16.40 -5.58
N ILE A 373 12.34 -15.49 -6.54
CA ILE A 373 12.11 -14.05 -6.37
C ILE A 373 10.98 -13.63 -7.30
N SER A 374 9.97 -12.94 -6.77
CA SER A 374 8.75 -12.59 -7.49
C SER A 374 8.26 -11.20 -7.10
N PHE A 375 7.63 -10.52 -8.07
CA PHE A 375 7.09 -9.17 -7.96
C PHE A 375 5.71 -9.12 -8.60
N ASN A 376 4.74 -9.86 -8.04
CA ASN A 376 3.40 -9.90 -8.60
C ASN A 376 2.86 -8.48 -8.80
N MET A 377 2.24 -8.25 -9.96
CA MET A 377 2.05 -6.88 -10.43
C MET A 377 1.04 -6.08 -9.61
N ASP A 378 0.09 -6.75 -8.97
CA ASP A 378 -0.86 -6.12 -8.05
C ASP A 378 -0.17 -5.39 -6.87
N ILE A 379 0.97 -5.92 -6.40
CA ILE A 379 1.74 -5.37 -5.28
C ILE A 379 2.33 -4.01 -5.64
N VAL A 380 2.69 -3.81 -6.91
CA VAL A 380 3.22 -2.53 -7.40
C VAL A 380 2.19 -1.44 -7.21
N GLY A 381 0.94 -1.69 -7.63
CA GLY A 381 -0.15 -0.73 -7.45
C GLY A 381 -0.46 -0.45 -5.99
N GLY A 382 -0.51 -1.47 -5.13
CA GLY A 382 -0.74 -1.26 -3.70
C GLY A 382 0.34 -0.42 -3.03
N ALA A 383 1.62 -0.77 -3.21
CA ALA A 383 2.74 -0.03 -2.63
C ALA A 383 2.81 1.43 -3.13
N VAL A 384 2.59 1.67 -4.44
CA VAL A 384 2.60 3.03 -5.00
C VAL A 384 1.43 3.87 -4.48
N ALA A 385 0.24 3.30 -4.35
CA ALA A 385 -0.90 3.99 -3.76
C ALA A 385 -0.60 4.41 -2.30
N SER A 386 -0.04 3.53 -1.48
CA SER A 386 0.33 3.88 -0.11
C SER A 386 1.44 4.94 -0.05
N LEU A 387 2.42 4.90 -0.96
CA LEU A 387 3.44 5.94 -1.07
C LEU A 387 2.84 7.31 -1.44
N CYS A 388 1.78 7.35 -2.24
CA CYS A 388 1.05 8.59 -2.50
C CYS A 388 0.41 9.13 -1.22
N GLU A 389 -0.16 8.27 -0.37
CA GLU A 389 -0.71 8.69 0.92
C GLU A 389 0.39 9.18 1.88
N VAL A 390 1.56 8.54 1.90
CA VAL A 390 2.73 9.05 2.65
C VAL A 390 3.11 10.44 2.15
N LEU A 391 3.22 10.62 0.83
CA LEU A 391 3.59 11.91 0.28
C LEU A 391 2.55 12.96 0.65
N ARG A 392 1.25 12.65 0.51
CA ARG A 392 0.10 13.52 0.84
C ARG A 392 0.14 13.97 2.30
N GLU A 393 0.37 13.05 3.22
CA GLU A 393 0.33 13.29 4.67
C GLU A 393 1.63 13.85 5.25
N SER A 394 2.76 13.74 4.52
CA SER A 394 4.06 14.22 5.01
C SER A 394 4.03 15.69 5.41
N ALA A 395 3.34 16.52 4.62
CA ALA A 395 2.97 17.87 5.00
C ALA A 395 1.59 18.24 4.46
N VAL A 396 0.74 18.81 5.31
CA VAL A 396 -0.64 19.16 4.97
C VAL A 396 -0.95 20.59 5.38
N THR A 397 -2.01 21.14 4.82
CA THR A 397 -2.64 22.36 5.32
C THR A 397 -4.07 22.02 5.73
N ASN A 398 -4.47 22.45 6.92
CA ASN A 398 -5.83 22.25 7.43
C ASN A 398 -6.28 23.49 8.23
N GLN A 399 -7.42 23.39 8.93
CA GLN A 399 -7.96 24.50 9.72
C GLN A 399 -7.00 25.03 10.81
N ARG A 400 -6.00 24.24 11.23
CA ARG A 400 -4.98 24.62 12.22
C ARG A 400 -3.75 25.31 11.59
N GLY A 401 -3.67 25.37 10.27
CA GLY A 401 -2.53 25.90 9.51
C GLY A 401 -1.74 24.80 8.80
N HIS A 402 -0.46 25.06 8.57
CA HIS A 402 0.47 24.14 7.92
C HIS A 402 1.07 23.17 8.93
N MET A 403 1.07 21.89 8.59
CA MET A 403 1.58 20.81 9.41
C MET A 403 2.65 20.06 8.63
N VAL A 404 3.84 19.88 9.21
CA VAL A 404 4.85 18.92 8.75
C VAL A 404 4.78 17.72 9.68
N ASN A 405 4.17 16.64 9.19
CA ASN A 405 3.96 15.41 9.97
C ASN A 405 5.07 14.40 9.76
N MET A 406 5.78 14.40 8.64
CA MET A 406 6.89 13.48 8.40
C MET A 406 8.06 14.22 7.76
N MET A 407 9.28 13.75 8.02
CA MET A 407 10.53 14.38 7.58
C MET A 407 10.90 13.93 6.17
N PHE A 408 10.00 14.06 5.22
CA PHE A 408 10.27 13.81 3.81
C PHE A 408 10.29 15.12 3.02
N GLU A 409 10.97 15.10 1.87
CA GLU A 409 10.85 16.20 0.93
C GLU A 409 9.42 16.29 0.42
N ARG A 410 8.86 17.51 0.42
CA ARG A 410 7.52 17.77 -0.07
C ARG A 410 7.44 19.15 -0.68
N GLN A 411 7.02 19.20 -1.94
CA GLN A 411 6.66 20.44 -2.60
C GLN A 411 5.14 20.46 -2.82
N SER A 412 4.52 21.56 -2.44
CA SER A 412 3.08 21.81 -2.63
C SER A 412 2.84 23.29 -2.88
N GLU A 413 1.60 23.68 -3.17
CA GLU A 413 1.23 25.09 -3.30
C GLU A 413 1.21 25.89 -1.98
N PHE A 414 1.29 25.22 -0.82
CA PHE A 414 1.18 25.85 0.50
C PHE A 414 2.45 25.74 1.36
N LEU A 415 3.26 24.70 1.14
CA LEU A 415 4.52 24.43 1.84
C LEU A 415 5.56 23.86 0.88
N HIS A 416 6.82 24.26 1.10
CA HIS A 416 7.98 23.52 0.63
C HIS A 416 8.79 23.00 1.83
N VAL A 417 8.97 21.69 1.90
CA VAL A 417 9.69 20.97 2.96
C VAL A 417 10.90 20.28 2.35
N MET A 418 12.07 20.51 2.94
CA MET A 418 13.31 19.82 2.61
C MET A 418 13.84 19.14 3.87
N ALA A 419 13.94 17.82 3.86
CA ALA A 419 14.51 17.06 4.97
C ALA A 419 16.02 16.87 4.77
N ASN A 420 16.80 16.95 5.84
CA ASN A 420 18.23 16.67 5.75
C ASN A 420 18.44 15.17 5.49
N SER A 421 19.33 14.83 4.56
CA SER A 421 19.60 13.44 4.17
C SER A 421 20.14 12.54 5.31
N ASP A 422 20.69 13.15 6.37
CA ASP A 422 21.19 12.46 7.55
C ASP A 422 20.17 12.41 8.70
N ASN A 423 18.92 12.84 8.46
CA ASN A 423 17.85 13.00 9.44
C ASN A 423 18.11 14.06 10.53
N SER A 424 19.07 14.97 10.36
CA SER A 424 19.43 15.99 11.38
C SER A 424 18.50 17.20 11.48
N GLY A 425 17.39 17.20 10.73
CA GLY A 425 16.46 18.31 10.73
C GLY A 425 15.68 18.46 9.43
N VAL A 426 14.96 19.56 9.36
CA VAL A 426 14.09 19.91 8.24
C VAL A 426 14.08 21.43 8.03
N MET A 427 13.94 21.84 6.78
CA MET A 427 13.65 23.21 6.39
C MET A 427 12.23 23.27 5.84
N ALA A 428 11.39 24.14 6.39
CA ALA A 428 10.02 24.34 5.95
C ALA A 428 9.81 25.80 5.54
N THR A 429 9.35 26.02 4.30
CA THR A 429 9.10 27.33 3.72
C THR A 429 7.61 27.50 3.41
N PRO A 430 6.87 28.26 4.23
CA PRO A 430 5.46 28.52 3.99
C PRO A 430 5.25 29.37 2.73
N LEU A 431 4.38 28.91 1.84
CA LEU A 431 4.01 29.58 0.59
C LEU A 431 2.60 30.20 0.64
N LYS A 432 1.83 29.88 1.68
CA LYS A 432 0.56 30.55 2.04
C LYS A 432 0.60 31.01 3.50
N SER A 433 -0.17 32.04 3.83
CA SER A 433 -0.30 32.53 5.21
C SER A 433 -0.95 31.48 6.12
N GLY A 434 -0.47 31.37 7.36
CA GLY A 434 -1.02 30.49 8.38
C GLY A 434 0.06 30.05 9.38
N PRO A 435 -0.33 29.56 10.57
CA PRO A 435 0.61 28.96 11.51
C PRO A 435 1.35 27.78 10.88
N LEU A 436 2.57 27.52 11.33
CA LEU A 436 3.37 26.36 10.93
C LEU A 436 3.65 25.49 12.15
N SER A 437 3.31 24.21 12.07
CA SER A 437 3.63 23.20 13.08
C SER A 437 4.52 22.12 12.48
N ILE A 438 5.68 21.86 13.08
CA ILE A 438 6.62 20.82 12.62
C ILE A 438 6.71 19.75 13.69
N ARG A 439 6.38 18.49 13.36
CA ARG A 439 6.46 17.37 14.33
C ARG A 439 7.90 17.21 14.82
N ILE A 440 8.06 16.88 16.09
CA ILE A 440 9.34 16.48 16.68
C ILE A 440 9.34 14.95 16.76
N PRO A 441 10.26 14.25 16.07
CA PRO A 441 10.41 12.80 16.22
C PRO A 441 10.69 12.42 17.68
N ALA A 442 10.13 11.31 18.18
CA ALA A 442 10.19 10.97 19.60
C ALA A 442 11.60 10.62 20.10
N TRP A 443 12.51 10.25 19.19
CA TRP A 443 13.93 10.01 19.52
C TRP A 443 14.76 11.30 19.65
N VAL A 444 14.18 12.47 19.33
CA VAL A 444 14.87 13.77 19.44
C VAL A 444 14.88 14.27 20.88
N ASP A 445 16.09 14.56 21.38
CA ASP A 445 16.30 15.30 22.63
C ASP A 445 15.93 16.77 22.44
N GLN A 446 14.75 17.15 22.94
CA GLN A 446 14.20 18.51 22.81
C GLN A 446 15.11 19.60 23.40
N THR A 447 16.00 19.28 24.34
CA THR A 447 16.93 20.26 24.92
C THR A 447 18.03 20.67 23.96
N LYS A 448 18.24 19.89 22.88
CA LYS A 448 19.24 20.13 21.84
C LYS A 448 18.64 20.64 20.54
N LEU A 449 17.32 20.83 20.50
CA LEU A 449 16.59 21.39 19.38
C LEU A 449 17.06 22.83 19.09
N ARG A 450 17.28 23.15 17.82
CA ARG A 450 17.55 24.51 17.36
C ARG A 450 16.59 24.89 16.25
N VAL A 451 15.93 26.03 16.43
CA VAL A 451 15.08 26.65 15.40
C VAL A 451 15.78 27.93 14.96
N ASN A 452 16.32 27.92 13.75
CA ASN A 452 16.99 29.08 13.18
C ASN A 452 15.98 29.94 12.40
N GLY A 453 16.05 31.25 12.60
CA GLY A 453 15.14 32.24 12.03
C GLY A 453 14.80 33.34 13.04
N THR A 454 14.00 34.33 12.62
CA THR A 454 13.52 35.42 13.50
C THR A 454 12.18 35.12 14.18
N ALA A 455 11.63 33.93 13.97
CA ALA A 455 10.30 33.55 14.44
C ALA A 455 10.34 33.03 15.89
N LYS A 456 9.42 33.55 16.72
CA LYS A 456 9.15 32.95 18.03
C LYS A 456 8.47 31.60 17.84
N PHE A 457 8.84 30.61 18.63
CA PHE A 457 8.22 29.29 18.60
C PHE A 457 7.81 28.81 20.00
N GLN A 458 6.91 27.84 20.05
CA GLN A 458 6.58 27.05 21.23
C GLN A 458 6.63 25.57 20.89
N VAL A 459 6.90 24.71 21.88
CA VAL A 459 6.75 23.26 21.72
C VAL A 459 5.44 22.84 22.39
N ILE A 460 4.50 22.31 21.61
CA ILE A 460 3.16 21.92 22.07
C ILE A 460 2.84 20.55 21.48
N ASN A 461 2.48 19.58 22.33
CA ASN A 461 2.02 18.25 21.93
C ASN A 461 2.93 17.55 20.91
N GLY A 462 4.26 17.67 21.07
CA GLY A 462 5.23 17.07 20.16
C GLY A 462 5.43 17.83 18.83
N TYR A 463 4.96 19.07 18.71
CA TYR A 463 5.20 19.92 17.55
C TYR A 463 5.89 21.23 17.95
N ILE A 464 6.74 21.74 17.06
CA ILE A 464 7.24 23.11 17.07
C ILE A 464 6.20 23.98 16.38
N LEU A 465 5.48 24.79 17.15
CA LEU A 465 4.52 25.75 16.65
C LEU A 465 5.17 27.11 16.44
N ILE A 466 5.05 27.61 15.22
CA ILE A 466 5.37 28.98 14.84
C ILE A 466 4.05 29.64 14.43
N ALA A 467 3.53 30.51 15.31
CA ALA A 467 2.21 31.10 15.12
C ALA A 467 2.14 32.05 13.92
N GLU A 468 3.23 32.79 13.67
CA GLU A 468 3.33 33.81 12.62
C GLU A 468 4.61 33.61 11.81
N PRO A 469 4.72 32.53 11.00
CA PRO A 469 5.88 32.35 10.15
C PRO A 469 5.85 33.40 9.04
N LYS A 470 7.03 33.91 8.67
CA LYS A 470 7.13 34.84 7.55
C LYS A 470 6.97 34.09 6.24
N LEU A 471 6.07 34.59 5.40
CA LEU A 471 5.77 34.02 4.09
C LEU A 471 7.03 34.02 3.20
N GLY A 472 7.33 32.87 2.59
CA GLY A 472 8.49 32.70 1.71
C GLY A 472 9.86 32.67 2.41
N GLU A 473 9.93 32.87 3.73
CA GLU A 473 11.17 32.70 4.49
C GLU A 473 11.24 31.28 5.08
N PRO A 474 12.36 30.56 4.91
CA PRO A 474 12.52 29.23 5.46
C PRO A 474 12.65 29.25 6.99
N VAL A 475 11.94 28.34 7.65
CA VAL A 475 12.17 27.94 9.03
C VAL A 475 13.07 26.71 9.01
N GLN A 476 14.24 26.80 9.62
CA GLN A 476 15.15 25.67 9.74
C GLN A 476 15.09 25.11 11.17
N VAL A 477 14.76 23.82 11.27
CA VAL A 477 14.80 23.05 12.50
C VAL A 477 15.96 22.06 12.41
N SER A 478 16.78 21.99 13.45
CA SER A 478 17.88 21.03 13.53
C SER A 478 18.00 20.41 14.92
N TYR A 479 18.47 19.17 14.95
CA TYR A 479 18.67 18.38 16.16
C TYR A 479 19.74 17.29 15.94
N PRO A 480 20.49 16.89 16.98
CA PRO A 480 21.37 15.74 16.90
C PRO A 480 20.58 14.47 16.63
N VAL A 481 21.11 13.61 15.76
CA VAL A 481 20.47 12.35 15.40
C VAL A 481 20.87 11.25 16.37
N SER A 482 19.88 10.53 16.88
CA SER A 482 20.10 9.39 17.79
C SER A 482 20.42 8.13 16.98
N GLU A 483 21.37 7.34 17.47
CA GLU A 483 21.60 5.98 16.98
C GLU A 483 20.91 4.99 17.93
N SER A 484 20.28 3.95 17.37
CA SER A 484 19.60 2.91 18.14
C SER A 484 19.73 1.55 17.45
N GLU A 485 19.43 0.48 18.18
CA GLU A 485 19.34 -0.88 17.65
C GLU A 485 17.96 -1.45 17.98
N LEU A 486 17.31 -2.06 16.98
CA LEU A 486 16.06 -2.80 17.11
C LEU A 486 16.36 -4.29 16.91
N VAL A 487 15.61 -5.14 17.62
CA VAL A 487 15.54 -6.57 17.35
C VAL A 487 14.19 -6.84 16.72
N LEU A 488 14.18 -7.23 15.44
CA LEU A 488 12.95 -7.46 14.69
C LEU A 488 12.32 -8.78 15.11
N ARG A 489 11.01 -8.74 15.39
CA ARG A 489 10.21 -9.96 15.58
C ARG A 489 10.18 -10.76 14.30
N HIS A 490 10.61 -12.01 14.39
CA HIS A 490 10.59 -12.92 13.27
C HIS A 490 10.38 -14.35 13.76
N ARG A 491 9.67 -15.16 12.97
CA ARG A 491 9.15 -16.47 13.40
C ARG A 491 10.22 -17.44 13.89
N THR A 492 11.41 -17.39 13.30
CA THR A 492 12.44 -18.42 13.48
C THR A 492 13.73 -17.92 14.12
N ARG A 493 13.92 -16.60 14.24
CA ARG A 493 15.20 -16.00 14.62
C ARG A 493 15.02 -14.53 15.01
N GLU A 494 16.01 -13.97 15.70
CA GLU A 494 16.14 -12.53 15.89
C GLU A 494 16.88 -11.92 14.70
N ILE A 495 16.44 -10.74 14.25
CA ILE A 495 17.12 -9.96 13.20
C ILE A 495 17.44 -8.60 13.80
N ARG A 496 18.70 -8.21 13.94
CA ARG A 496 19.04 -6.88 14.46
C ARG A 496 19.07 -5.87 13.32
N ALA A 497 18.57 -4.66 13.59
CA ALA A 497 18.65 -3.51 12.69
C ALA A 497 19.20 -2.31 13.47
N ARG A 498 20.26 -1.67 12.95
CA ARG A 498 20.77 -0.41 13.49
C ARG A 498 20.16 0.76 12.76
N LEU A 499 19.69 1.74 13.51
CA LEU A 499 19.02 2.92 12.98
C LEU A 499 19.79 4.19 13.33
N ARG A 500 19.69 5.17 12.44
CA ARG A 500 20.02 6.58 12.67
C ARG A 500 18.75 7.39 12.48
N GLY A 501 18.16 7.84 13.59
CA GLY A 501 16.78 8.31 13.61
C GLY A 501 15.82 7.19 13.22
N ASP A 502 14.98 7.41 12.22
CA ASP A 502 14.04 6.41 11.70
C ASP A 502 14.56 5.67 10.44
N THR A 503 15.84 5.84 10.07
CA THR A 503 16.45 5.17 8.91
C THR A 503 17.34 4.01 9.33
N VAL A 504 17.14 2.83 8.74
CA VAL A 504 18.03 1.67 8.92
C VAL A 504 19.35 1.91 8.18
N VAL A 505 20.47 1.71 8.88
CA VAL A 505 21.83 1.90 8.33
C VAL A 505 22.59 0.58 8.17
N SER A 506 22.23 -0.44 8.93
CA SER A 506 22.71 -1.82 8.77
C SER A 506 21.74 -2.82 9.39
N MET A 507 21.74 -4.04 8.88
CA MET A 507 20.83 -5.10 9.35
C MET A 507 21.51 -6.47 9.26
N ASP A 508 21.19 -7.37 10.19
CA ASP A 508 21.53 -8.78 10.05
C ASP A 508 20.89 -9.35 8.77
N ASN A 509 21.69 -10.04 7.95
CA ASN A 509 21.24 -10.58 6.66
C ASN A 509 21.56 -12.07 6.48
N PHE A 510 22.18 -12.71 7.46
CA PHE A 510 22.45 -14.15 7.48
C PHE A 510 23.18 -14.68 6.22
N GLY A 511 24.03 -13.84 5.61
CA GLY A 511 24.75 -14.18 4.39
C GLY A 511 23.88 -14.21 3.12
N ALA A 512 22.67 -13.66 3.18
CA ALA A 512 21.80 -13.52 2.02
C ALA A 512 22.41 -12.57 0.96
N GLU A 513 21.94 -12.73 -0.27
CA GLU A 513 22.25 -11.84 -1.39
C GLU A 513 21.11 -10.85 -1.62
N LEU A 514 21.36 -9.82 -2.44
CA LEU A 514 20.36 -8.82 -2.82
C LEU A 514 19.76 -8.12 -1.58
N THR A 515 20.61 -7.82 -0.61
CA THR A 515 20.20 -7.16 0.65
C THR A 515 19.99 -5.67 0.45
N PHE A 516 19.08 -5.09 1.23
CA PHE A 516 18.79 -3.66 1.25
C PHE A 516 19.87 -2.86 1.97
N PHE A 517 20.41 -3.44 3.03
CA PHE A 517 21.36 -2.75 3.92
C PHE A 517 22.66 -3.55 4.03
N PRO A 518 23.78 -2.88 4.37
CA PRO A 518 25.01 -3.54 4.77
C PRO A 518 24.80 -4.43 6.01
N PRO A 519 25.57 -5.52 6.16
CA PRO A 519 25.51 -6.36 7.36
C PRO A 519 25.99 -5.60 8.59
N ILE A 520 25.47 -5.97 9.76
CA ILE A 520 26.05 -5.52 11.03
C ILE A 520 27.42 -6.18 11.22
N ASN A 521 28.48 -5.37 11.35
CA ASN A 521 29.79 -5.87 11.75
C ASN A 521 29.70 -6.36 13.21
N HIS A 522 30.03 -7.65 13.42
CA HIS A 522 30.12 -8.29 14.73
C HIS A 522 31.46 -8.02 15.41
#